data_AF-A0A955I428-F1
#
_entry.id   AF-A0A955I428-F1
#
_cell.length_a   1.000
_cell.length_b   1.000
_cell.length_c   1.000
_cell.angle_alpha   90.00
_cell.angle_beta   90.00
_cell.angle_gamma   90.00
#
_symmetry.space_group_name_H-M   'P 1'
#
loop_
_entity.id
_entity.type
_entity.pdbx_description
1 polymer ?
#
loop_
_entity_poly.entity_id
_entity_poly.type
_entity_poly.pdbx_seq_one_letter_code
_entity_poly.pdbx_strand_id
1 'polypeptide(L)'
;MIVLESTSGETKIKGIDASKFPLPDANIVRNMHVSIANSALKNALEKTLFSTAKENVRPSLAGVYVKFDDSSIAFASTDSYRLTEYKIPMSVAEDMSGKHTIIPDRSAHEVLKSLKDDK
;
A
#
# COMPACT_ATOMS: atom_id res chain seq x y z
N MET A 1 10.69 -29.16 -12.38
CA MET A 1 11.65 -29.33 -11.26
C MET A 1 12.71 -28.26 -11.45
N ILE A 2 13.01 -27.49 -10.40
CA ILE A 2 14.04 -26.44 -10.42
C ILE A 2 15.28 -27.03 -9.75
N VAL A 3 16.44 -26.93 -10.39
CA VAL A 3 17.73 -27.34 -9.82
C VAL A 3 18.51 -26.07 -9.50
N LEU A 4 18.97 -25.95 -8.26
CA LEU A 4 19.83 -24.87 -7.79
C LEU A 4 21.20 -25.44 -7.50
N GLU A 5 22.21 -24.96 -8.22
CA GLU A 5 23.60 -25.36 -8.04
C GLU A 5 24.42 -24.19 -7.48
N SER A 6 25.28 -24.50 -6.52
CA SER A 6 26.25 -23.58 -5.95
C SER A 6 27.58 -24.30 -5.77
N THR A 7 28.64 -23.56 -5.48
CA THR A 7 29.98 -24.12 -5.25
C THR A 7 30.02 -25.17 -4.14
N SER A 8 29.08 -25.09 -3.18
CA SER A 8 29.00 -25.99 -2.03
C SER A 8 27.93 -27.07 -2.15
N GLY A 9 27.17 -27.14 -3.25
CA GLY A 9 26.22 -28.24 -3.46
C GLY A 9 25.08 -27.94 -4.43
N GLU A 10 24.30 -29.00 -4.69
CA GLU A 10 23.13 -29.02 -5.56
C GLU A 10 21.86 -29.27 -4.72
N THR A 11 20.77 -28.56 -5.02
CA THR A 11 19.44 -28.77 -4.41
C THR A 11 18.35 -28.79 -5.47
N LYS A 12 17.41 -29.72 -5.33
CA LYS A 12 16.26 -29.87 -6.24
C LYS A 12 14.98 -29.43 -5.56
N ILE A 13 14.25 -28.51 -6.19
CA ILE A 13 12.96 -27.98 -5.71
C ILE A 13 11.85 -28.41 -6.68
N LYS A 14 10.81 -29.05 -6.15
CA LYS A 14 9.58 -29.32 -6.91
C LYS A 14 8.76 -28.05 -6.99
N GLY A 15 8.58 -27.53 -8.20
CA GLY A 15 7.67 -26.41 -8.48
C GLY A 15 6.30 -26.88 -8.96
N ILE A 16 5.44 -25.92 -9.21
CA ILE A 16 4.15 -26.09 -9.90
C ILE A 16 4.19 -25.41 -11.26
N ASP A 17 3.24 -25.73 -12.14
CA ASP A 17 3.10 -25.10 -13.45
C ASP A 17 2.85 -23.59 -13.31
N ALA A 18 3.63 -22.77 -14.00
CA ALA A 18 3.52 -21.32 -13.97
C ALA A 18 2.17 -20.80 -14.48
N SER A 19 1.52 -21.53 -15.39
CA SER A 19 0.19 -21.18 -15.94
C SER A 19 -0.93 -21.22 -14.87
N LYS A 20 -0.69 -21.89 -13.74
CA LYS A 20 -1.64 -21.94 -12.61
C LYS A 20 -1.52 -20.74 -11.67
N PHE A 21 -0.53 -19.88 -11.86
CA PHE A 21 -0.37 -18.70 -11.02
C PHE A 21 -1.42 -17.63 -11.39
N PRO A 22 -2.19 -17.09 -10.42
CA PRO A 22 -3.17 -16.06 -10.71
C PRO A 22 -2.46 -14.74 -11.02
N LEU A 23 -2.52 -14.30 -12.28
CA LEU A 23 -2.03 -12.98 -12.66
C LEU A 23 -3.05 -11.91 -12.25
N PRO A 24 -2.59 -10.73 -11.81
CA PRO A 24 -3.47 -9.59 -11.61
C PRO A 24 -4.18 -9.22 -12.93
N ASP A 25 -5.41 -8.71 -12.83
CA ASP A 25 -6.21 -8.34 -14.00
C ASP A 25 -5.46 -7.32 -14.87
N ALA A 26 -5.29 -7.63 -16.15
CA ALA A 26 -4.64 -6.74 -17.11
C ALA A 26 -5.49 -5.49 -17.43
N ASN A 27 -6.79 -5.53 -17.12
CA ASN A 27 -7.75 -4.45 -17.42
C ASN A 27 -7.88 -3.43 -16.28
N ILE A 28 -6.92 -3.36 -15.34
CA ILE A 28 -6.92 -2.30 -14.32
C ILE A 28 -6.84 -0.93 -15.00
N VAL A 29 -7.96 -0.20 -14.96
CA VAL A 29 -8.02 1.16 -15.47
C VAL A 29 -7.32 2.09 -14.48
N ARG A 30 -6.25 2.77 -14.90
CA ARG A 30 -5.43 3.65 -14.06
C ARG A 30 -5.95 5.09 -14.14
N ASN A 31 -7.04 5.37 -13.43
CA ASN A 31 -7.79 6.63 -13.54
C ASN A 31 -7.38 7.65 -12.45
N MET A 32 -6.41 7.27 -11.61
CA MET A 32 -5.97 8.02 -10.47
C MET A 32 -4.45 7.95 -10.41
N HIS A 33 -3.81 9.11 -10.49
CA HIS A 33 -2.37 9.24 -10.40
C HIS A 33 -2.01 10.43 -9.52
N VAL A 34 -1.00 10.25 -8.68
CA VAL A 34 -0.48 11.28 -7.79
C VAL A 34 1.02 11.06 -7.62
N SER A 35 1.78 12.14 -7.56
CA SER A 35 3.21 12.10 -7.27
C SER A 35 3.45 12.65 -5.87
N ILE A 36 3.94 11.81 -4.97
CA ILE A 36 4.21 12.15 -3.56
C ILE A 36 5.67 11.82 -3.28
N ALA A 37 6.37 12.67 -2.53
CA ALA A 37 7.73 12.37 -2.09
C ALA A 37 7.75 11.10 -1.22
N ASN A 38 8.78 10.25 -1.42
CA ASN A 38 8.94 8.99 -0.68
C ASN A 38 8.84 9.20 0.84
N SER A 39 9.59 10.19 1.35
CA SER A 39 9.61 10.55 2.77
C SER A 39 8.24 11.01 3.29
N ALA A 40 7.49 11.78 2.49
CA ALA A 40 6.15 12.25 2.87
C ALA A 40 5.15 11.09 2.95
N LEU A 41 5.16 10.19 1.95
CA LEU A 41 4.30 9.00 1.95
C LEU A 41 4.65 8.05 3.10
N LYS A 42 5.96 7.82 3.33
CA LYS A 42 6.45 6.99 4.44
C LYS A 42 5.96 7.53 5.79
N ASN A 43 6.18 8.83 6.05
CA ASN A 43 5.72 9.48 7.27
C ASN A 43 4.19 9.36 7.44
N ALA A 44 3.41 9.59 6.38
CA ALA A 44 1.96 9.49 6.46
C ALA A 44 1.49 8.08 6.84
N LEU A 45 2.06 7.04 6.22
CA LEU A 45 1.74 5.65 6.53
C LEU A 45 2.19 5.23 7.94
N GLU A 46 3.43 5.56 8.35
CA GLU A 46 3.94 5.24 9.69
C GLU A 46 3.10 5.90 10.80
N LYS A 47 2.62 7.13 10.58
CA LYS A 47 1.78 7.86 11.54
C LYS A 47 0.34 7.40 11.58
N THR A 48 -0.14 6.65 10.58
CA THR A 48 -1.55 6.27 10.48
C THR A 48 -1.80 4.79 10.66
N LEU A 49 -0.91 3.89 10.23
CA LEU A 49 -1.17 2.45 10.23
C LEU A 49 -1.47 1.85 11.61
N PHE A 50 -0.91 2.38 12.68
CA PHE A 50 -1.09 1.76 13.99
C PHE A 50 -2.53 1.79 14.50
N SER A 51 -3.39 2.68 13.99
CA SER A 51 -4.81 2.76 14.39
C SER A 51 -5.73 1.92 13.50
N THR A 52 -5.24 1.13 12.53
CA THR A 52 -6.12 0.25 11.74
C THR A 52 -6.68 -0.90 12.58
N ALA A 53 -7.90 -1.32 12.27
CA ALA A 53 -8.48 -2.52 12.88
C ALA A 53 -7.71 -3.79 12.47
N LYS A 54 -7.26 -4.59 13.45
CA LYS A 54 -6.50 -5.83 13.23
C LYS A 54 -7.36 -7.02 12.82
N GLU A 55 -8.65 -6.97 13.16
CA GLU A 55 -9.59 -8.04 12.86
C GLU A 55 -10.48 -7.62 11.69
N ASN A 56 -10.50 -8.44 10.63
CA ASN A 56 -11.22 -8.22 9.37
C ASN A 56 -12.75 -8.20 9.51
N VAL A 57 -13.28 -8.05 10.73
CA VAL A 57 -14.72 -7.96 11.03
C VAL A 57 -15.34 -6.74 10.31
N ARG A 58 -14.57 -5.67 10.12
CA ARG A 58 -14.97 -4.48 9.35
C ARG A 58 -13.89 -4.13 8.32
N PRO A 59 -13.98 -4.64 7.08
CA PRO A 59 -12.97 -4.40 6.05
C PRO A 59 -12.69 -2.92 5.77
N SER A 60 -13.69 -2.04 5.94
CA SER A 60 -13.53 -0.59 5.80
C SER A 60 -12.60 0.05 6.83
N LEU A 61 -12.32 -0.63 7.95
CA LEU A 61 -11.42 -0.18 9.01
C LEU A 61 -10.06 -0.90 8.99
N ALA A 62 -9.91 -1.94 8.14
CA ALA A 62 -8.72 -2.77 8.02
C ALA A 62 -7.68 -2.17 7.04
N GLY A 63 -7.53 -0.85 7.05
CA GLY A 63 -6.66 -0.13 6.15
C GLY A 63 -6.61 1.37 6.43
N VAL A 64 -5.81 2.07 5.64
CA VAL A 64 -5.65 3.51 5.71
C VAL A 64 -6.54 4.16 4.66
N TYR A 65 -7.49 4.96 5.11
CA TYR A 65 -8.28 5.83 4.27
C TYR A 65 -7.39 6.96 3.72
N VAL A 66 -7.42 7.16 2.41
CA VAL A 66 -6.66 8.22 1.72
C VAL A 66 -7.65 9.08 0.95
N LYS A 67 -7.67 10.37 1.25
CA LYS A 67 -8.52 11.36 0.60
C LYS A 67 -7.66 12.42 -0.08
N PHE A 68 -8.04 12.74 -1.31
CA PHE A 68 -7.40 13.75 -2.13
C PHE A 68 -8.26 15.02 -2.10
N ASP A 69 -7.76 16.10 -1.49
CA ASP A 69 -8.40 17.42 -1.45
C ASP A 69 -7.55 18.41 -2.28
N ASP A 70 -8.12 19.54 -2.70
CA ASP A 70 -7.46 20.52 -3.60
C ASP A 70 -6.03 20.92 -3.16
N SER A 71 -5.81 21.03 -1.84
CA SER A 71 -4.56 21.51 -1.24
C SER A 71 -3.89 20.52 -0.28
N SER A 72 -4.41 19.29 -0.18
CA SER A 72 -3.81 18.28 0.69
C SER A 72 -4.22 16.86 0.37
N ILE A 73 -3.41 15.89 0.82
CA ILE A 73 -3.79 14.48 0.87
C ILE A 73 -3.89 14.07 2.34
N ALA A 74 -5.08 13.63 2.76
CA ALA A 74 -5.34 13.16 4.11
C ALA A 74 -5.24 11.63 4.17
N PHE A 75 -4.47 11.14 5.14
CA PHE A 75 -4.36 9.73 5.49
C PHE A 75 -4.99 9.55 6.87
N ALA A 76 -5.94 8.64 7.01
CA ALA A 76 -6.61 8.38 8.27
C ALA A 76 -6.82 6.88 8.51
N SER A 77 -6.78 6.46 9.76
CA SER A 77 -7.21 5.11 10.13
C SER A 77 -7.84 5.08 11.52
N THR A 78 -8.64 4.06 11.78
CA THR A 78 -9.32 3.87 13.06
C THR A 78 -9.68 2.41 13.31
N ASP A 79 -9.66 2.02 14.58
CA ASP A 79 -10.07 0.71 15.10
C ASP A 79 -11.37 0.84 15.90
N SER A 80 -12.09 1.96 15.76
CA SER A 80 -13.26 2.38 16.55
C SER A 80 -12.96 2.86 17.98
N TYR A 81 -11.74 2.72 18.47
CA TYR A 81 -11.32 3.22 19.80
C TYR A 81 -10.44 4.46 19.70
N ARG A 82 -9.60 4.51 18.66
CA ARG A 82 -8.74 5.64 18.35
C ARG A 82 -8.80 5.97 16.87
N LEU A 83 -8.51 7.22 16.56
CA LEU A 83 -8.41 7.72 15.19
C LEU A 83 -7.11 8.49 15.05
N THR A 84 -6.41 8.25 13.95
CA THR A 84 -5.27 9.05 13.53
C THR A 84 -5.54 9.67 12.19
N GLU A 85 -5.09 10.91 12.01
CA GLU A 85 -5.11 11.62 10.75
C GLU A 85 -3.74 12.29 10.52
N TYR A 86 -3.22 12.17 9.31
CA TYR A 86 -2.01 12.85 8.87
C TYR A 86 -2.28 13.49 7.51
N LYS A 87 -1.95 14.78 7.36
CA LYS A 87 -2.17 15.53 6.11
C LYS A 87 -0.85 15.92 5.49
N ILE A 88 -0.69 15.63 4.20
CA ILE A 88 0.40 16.13 3.38
C ILE A 88 -0.11 17.36 2.63
N PRO A 89 0.38 18.58 2.92
CA PRO A 89 0.02 19.77 2.15
C PRO A 89 0.65 19.69 0.76
N MET A 90 -0.17 19.66 -0.29
CA MET A 90 0.28 19.69 -1.69
C MET A 90 -0.88 19.99 -2.63
N SER A 91 -0.57 20.58 -3.79
CA SER A 91 -1.56 20.74 -4.86
C SER A 91 -1.90 19.38 -5.45
N VAL A 92 -3.20 19.10 -5.57
CA VAL A 92 -3.75 17.89 -6.17
C VAL A 92 -4.44 18.28 -7.48
N ALA A 93 -4.29 17.45 -8.52
CA ALA A 93 -4.96 17.69 -9.79
C ALA A 93 -6.48 17.75 -9.61
N GLU A 94 -7.16 18.64 -10.34
CA GLU A 94 -8.62 18.85 -10.21
C GLU A 94 -9.42 17.56 -10.42
N ASP A 95 -8.97 16.69 -11.34
CA ASP A 95 -9.59 15.40 -11.61
C ASP A 95 -9.43 14.39 -10.46
N MET A 96 -8.52 14.64 -9.52
CA MET A 96 -8.29 13.85 -8.32
C MET A 96 -9.00 14.42 -7.09
N SER A 97 -9.39 15.69 -7.10
CA SER A 97 -10.02 16.32 -5.95
C SER A 97 -11.34 15.65 -5.56
N GLY A 98 -11.54 15.45 -4.26
CA GLY A 98 -12.69 14.77 -3.68
C GLY A 98 -12.66 13.25 -3.78
N LYS A 99 -11.74 12.65 -4.57
CA LYS A 99 -11.59 11.20 -4.65
C LYS A 99 -10.99 10.65 -3.35
N HIS A 100 -11.29 9.39 -3.08
CA HIS A 100 -10.75 8.69 -1.94
C HIS A 100 -10.56 7.20 -2.23
N THR A 101 -9.74 6.55 -1.43
CA THR A 101 -9.51 5.10 -1.46
C THR A 101 -9.14 4.59 -0.08
N ILE A 102 -9.18 3.27 0.10
CA ILE A 102 -8.65 2.60 1.30
C ILE A 102 -7.50 1.71 0.84
N ILE A 103 -6.32 1.96 1.37
CA ILE A 103 -5.16 1.09 1.18
C ILE A 103 -5.22 0.01 2.27
N PRO A 104 -5.36 -1.28 1.93
CA PRO A 104 -5.37 -2.35 2.93
C PRO A 104 -4.11 -2.35 3.78
N ASP A 105 -4.25 -2.66 5.07
CA ASP A 105 -3.15 -2.66 6.06
C ASP A 105 -1.91 -3.42 5.56
N ARG A 106 -2.09 -4.64 5.07
CA ARG A 106 -0.97 -5.45 4.53
C ARG A 106 -0.31 -4.80 3.32
N SER A 107 -1.11 -4.23 2.41
CA SER A 107 -0.58 -3.56 1.22
C SER A 107 0.20 -2.30 1.58
N ALA A 108 -0.29 -1.52 2.55
CA ALA A 108 0.42 -0.35 3.07
C ALA A 108 1.75 -0.73 3.74
N HIS A 109 1.80 -1.84 4.48
CA HIS A 109 3.04 -2.37 5.05
C HIS A 109 4.06 -2.80 3.97
N GLU A 110 3.61 -3.43 2.88
CA GLU A 110 4.51 -3.78 1.76
C GLU A 110 5.01 -2.54 1.01
N VAL A 111 4.18 -1.50 0.87
CA VAL A 111 4.61 -0.20 0.34
C VAL A 111 5.69 0.40 1.23
N LEU A 112 5.50 0.43 2.56
CA LEU A 112 6.50 0.93 3.50
C LEU A 112 7.85 0.22 3.38
N LYS A 113 7.86 -1.12 3.21
CA LYS A 113 9.09 -1.89 2.99
C LYS A 113 9.79 -1.55 1.67
N SER A 114 9.02 -1.11 0.67
CA SER A 114 9.52 -0.78 -0.67
C SER A 114 10.04 0.65 -0.78
N LEU A 115 9.56 1.56 0.09
CA LEU A 115 10.04 2.94 0.17
C LEU A 115 11.45 2.95 0.79
N LYS A 116 12.45 3.22 -0.03
CA LYS A 116 13.84 3.40 0.42
C LYS A 116 13.98 4.77 1.08
N ASP A 117 14.88 4.85 2.05
CA ASP A 117 15.35 6.15 2.52
C ASP A 117 16.14 6.82 1.40
N ASP A 118 15.83 8.08 1.12
CA ASP A 118 16.62 8.91 0.22
C ASP A 118 18.01 9.10 0.87
N LYS A 119 18.98 8.26 0.46
CA LYS A 119 20.39 8.40 0.79
C LYS A 119 21.10 9.26 -0.24
#